data_AF-A0AAV0XL19-F1
#
_entry.id   AF-A0AAV0XL19-F1
#
_cell.length_a   1.000
_cell.length_b   1.000
_cell.length_c   1.000
_cell.angle_alpha   90.00
_cell.angle_beta   90.00
_cell.angle_gamma   90.00
#
_symmetry.space_group_name_H-M   'P 1'
#
loop_
_entity.id
_entity.type
_entity.pdbx_description
1 polymer ?
#
loop_
_entity_poly.entity_id
_entity_poly.type
_entity_poly.pdbx_seq_one_letter_code
_entity_poly.pdbx_strand_id
1 'polypeptide(L)'
;MFIRIHLALPLENMALVSCVSDLKPGDYILVKFSTTNKRKLTYKYVTTVLQLMNNNEIEIQCFEATDEENTEFIVIENDISVIDISDIVGKLPYPELKKSGRQLKSIFPGVVDVFEKF
;
A
#
# COMPACT_ATOMS: atom_id res chain seq x y z
N MET A 1 14.86 -24.35 22.65
CA MET A 1 14.89 -22.99 22.05
C MET A 1 14.60 -23.17 20.58
N PHE A 2 13.34 -22.99 20.16
CA PHE A 2 12.96 -23.13 18.75
C PHE A 2 13.15 -21.78 18.08
N ILE A 3 14.13 -21.69 17.18
CA ILE A 3 14.30 -20.54 16.29
C ILE A 3 13.18 -20.69 15.25
N ARG A 4 12.06 -19.98 15.43
CA ARG A 4 11.10 -19.79 14.34
C ARG A 4 11.72 -18.79 13.38
N ILE A 5 12.41 -19.30 12.37
CA ILE A 5 12.66 -18.55 11.14
C ILE A 5 11.30 -18.54 10.42
N HIS A 6 10.44 -17.57 10.72
CA HIS A 6 9.31 -17.27 9.85
C HIS A 6 9.90 -16.51 8.67
N LEU A 7 10.26 -17.23 7.60
CA LEU A 7 10.47 -16.58 6.31
C LEU A 7 9.11 -16.05 5.89
N ALA A 8 8.84 -14.76 6.12
CA ALA A 8 7.66 -14.11 5.59
C ALA A 8 7.65 -14.30 4.07
N LEU A 9 6.57 -14.90 3.56
CA LEU A 9 6.45 -15.20 2.13
C LEU A 9 6.03 -13.93 1.38
N PRO A 10 6.52 -13.72 0.14
CA PRO A 10 6.02 -12.66 -0.72
C PRO A 10 4.50 -12.72 -0.87
N LEU A 11 3.87 -11.56 -0.99
CA LEU A 11 2.44 -11.50 -1.26
C LEU A 11 2.14 -11.96 -2.69
N GLU A 12 1.58 -13.17 -2.84
CA GLU A 12 1.40 -13.80 -4.16
C GLU A 12 0.13 -13.35 -4.93
N ASN A 13 -0.84 -12.71 -4.27
CA ASN A 13 -2.18 -12.49 -4.82
C ASN A 13 -2.57 -11.00 -4.90
N MET A 14 -1.88 -10.23 -5.75
CA MET A 14 -2.37 -8.91 -6.15
C MET A 14 -3.31 -9.02 -7.35
N ALA A 15 -4.49 -8.40 -7.26
CA ALA A 15 -5.40 -8.32 -8.38
C ALA A 15 -4.99 -7.18 -9.33
N LEU A 16 -5.14 -7.41 -10.64
CA LEU A 16 -4.90 -6.39 -11.64
C LEU A 16 -5.98 -5.31 -11.56
N VAL A 17 -5.55 -4.06 -11.69
CA VAL A 17 -6.41 -2.88 -11.76
C VAL A 17 -6.23 -2.29 -13.15
N SER A 18 -7.30 -2.30 -13.94
CA SER A 18 -7.28 -1.87 -15.34
C SER A 18 -8.07 -0.58 -15.56
N CYS A 19 -9.09 -0.36 -14.75
CA CYS A 19 -9.96 0.80 -14.80
C CYS A 19 -10.48 1.16 -13.39
N VAL A 20 -10.97 2.39 -13.23
CA VAL A 20 -11.43 2.90 -11.92
C VAL A 20 -12.56 2.05 -11.34
N SER A 21 -13.38 1.43 -12.19
CA SER A 21 -14.47 0.55 -11.76
C SER A 21 -14.01 -0.76 -11.08
N ASP A 22 -12.72 -1.09 -11.14
CA ASP A 22 -12.13 -2.23 -10.43
C ASP A 22 -11.92 -1.93 -8.92
N LEU A 23 -12.11 -0.67 -8.52
CA LEU A 23 -11.84 -0.15 -7.19
C LEU A 23 -13.10 0.39 -6.52
N LYS A 24 -13.05 0.46 -5.19
CA LYS A 24 -14.00 1.18 -4.34
C LYS A 24 -13.29 1.80 -3.14
N PRO A 25 -13.87 2.83 -2.49
CA PRO A 25 -13.37 3.32 -1.21
C PRO A 25 -13.15 2.21 -0.19
N GLY A 26 -12.02 2.28 0.52
CA GLY A 26 -11.56 1.27 1.47
C GLY A 26 -10.78 0.10 0.87
N ASP A 27 -10.62 0.03 -0.46
CA ASP A 27 -9.70 -0.93 -1.07
C ASP A 27 -8.25 -0.56 -0.81
N TYR A 28 -7.41 -1.57 -0.59
CA TYR A 28 -5.97 -1.42 -0.44
C TYR A 28 -5.29 -1.63 -1.79
N ILE A 29 -4.38 -0.73 -2.15
CA ILE A 29 -3.63 -0.79 -3.41
C ILE A 29 -2.15 -0.50 -3.16
N LEU A 30 -1.30 -1.08 -4.00
CA LEU A 30 0.10 -0.74 -4.09
C LEU A 30 0.27 0.27 -5.22
N VAL A 31 0.84 1.43 -4.91
CA VAL A 31 0.99 2.54 -5.87
C VAL A 31 2.45 2.90 -6.02
N LYS A 32 2.83 3.42 -7.18
CA LYS A 32 4.19 3.92 -7.44
C LYS A 32 4.20 5.44 -7.54
N PHE A 33 5.20 6.08 -6.95
CA PHE A 33 5.48 7.50 -7.12
C PHE A 33 6.85 7.69 -7.73
N SER A 34 6.91 8.27 -8.93
CA SER A 34 8.18 8.57 -9.59
C SER A 34 8.66 9.99 -9.30
N THR A 35 9.93 10.11 -8.90
CA THR A 35 10.59 11.42 -8.75
C THR A 35 10.91 12.04 -10.10
N THR A 36 10.81 13.36 -10.18
CA THR A 36 11.15 14.14 -11.39
C THR A 36 12.64 14.47 -11.50
N ASN A 37 13.46 14.07 -10.52
CA ASN A 37 14.89 14.38 -10.48
C ASN A 37 15.70 13.51 -11.47
N LYS A 38 16.98 13.88 -11.67
CA LYS A 38 17.88 13.17 -12.61
C LYS A 38 18.06 11.68 -12.32
N ARG A 39 17.85 11.23 -11.08
CA ARG A 39 18.03 9.83 -10.67
C ARG A 39 16.77 8.98 -10.90
N LYS A 40 15.60 9.59 -11.12
CA LYS A 40 14.32 8.91 -11.39
C LYS A 40 14.05 7.72 -10.46
N LEU A 41 14.11 7.97 -9.15
CA LEU A 41 13.69 6.98 -8.16
C LEU A 41 12.17 6.78 -8.26
N THR A 42 11.74 5.53 -8.12
CA THR A 42 10.32 5.14 -8.05
C THR A 42 10.09 4.51 -6.69
N TYR A 43 9.28 5.17 -5.88
CA TYR A 43 8.85 4.67 -4.57
C TYR A 43 7.57 3.87 -4.71
N LYS A 44 7.36 2.90 -3.83
CA LYS A 44 6.14 2.10 -3.77
C LYS A 44 5.56 2.14 -2.37
N TYR A 45 4.27 2.44 -2.27
CA TYR A 45 3.58 2.60 -0.99
C TYR A 45 2.28 1.79 -0.98
N VAL A 46 1.97 1.22 0.17
CA VAL A 46 0.61 0.74 0.46
C VAL A 46 -0.28 1.95 0.68
N THR A 47 -1.45 1.95 0.07
CA THR A 47 -2.44 3.01 0.24
C THR A 47 -3.85 2.44 0.34
N THR A 48 -4.75 3.20 0.93
CA THR A 48 -6.20 2.93 0.83
C THR A 48 -6.85 3.94 -0.10
N VAL A 49 -7.82 3.48 -0.89
CA VAL A 49 -8.68 4.35 -1.68
C VAL A 49 -9.60 5.12 -0.74
N LEU A 50 -9.57 6.45 -0.79
CA LEU A 50 -10.51 7.32 -0.08
C LEU A 50 -11.71 7.64 -0.96
N GLN A 51 -11.45 8.08 -2.19
CA GLN A 51 -12.49 8.53 -3.12
C GLN A 51 -12.09 8.25 -4.57
N LEU A 52 -13.05 7.78 -5.36
CA LEU A 52 -12.92 7.69 -6.82
C LEU A 52 -13.33 9.05 -7.41
N MET A 53 -12.45 9.65 -8.20
CA MET A 53 -12.70 10.95 -8.84
C MET A 53 -13.06 10.77 -10.32
N ASN A 54 -13.41 11.87 -10.99
CA ASN A 54 -13.60 11.87 -12.43
C ASN A 54 -12.24 11.76 -13.15
N ASN A 55 -12.23 11.37 -14.42
CA ASN A 55 -11.03 11.36 -15.28
C ASN A 55 -9.89 10.38 -14.87
N ASN A 56 -10.21 9.20 -14.35
CA ASN A 56 -9.22 8.18 -13.92
C ASN A 56 -8.33 8.56 -12.73
N GLU A 57 -8.68 9.64 -12.03
CA GLU A 57 -8.02 10.07 -10.80
C GLU A 57 -8.63 9.41 -9.58
N ILE A 58 -7.79 9.14 -8.59
CA ILE A 58 -8.16 8.44 -7.35
C ILE A 58 -7.49 9.16 -6.18
N GLU A 59 -8.29 9.56 -5.19
CA GLU A 59 -7.79 10.07 -3.92
C GLU A 59 -7.45 8.90 -3.00
N ILE A 60 -6.23 8.92 -2.47
CA ILE A 60 -5.64 7.85 -1.67
C ILE A 60 -5.03 8.40 -0.39
N GLN A 61 -4.90 7.52 0.61
CA GLN A 61 -4.21 7.78 1.86
C GLN A 61 -3.04 6.81 2.02
N CYS A 62 -1.84 7.34 2.19
CA CYS A 62 -0.61 6.56 2.30
C CYS A 62 -0.44 5.89 3.67
N PHE A 63 0.28 4.78 3.66
CA PHE A 63 0.71 4.04 4.84
C PHE A 63 2.23 3.96 4.89
N GLU A 64 2.78 3.80 6.09
CA GLU A 64 4.18 3.48 6.35
C GLU A 64 4.31 2.07 6.94
N ALA A 65 5.35 1.35 6.54
CA ALA A 65 5.71 0.09 7.16
C ALA A 65 6.18 0.30 8.61
N THR A 66 5.79 -0.62 9.50
CA THR A 66 6.15 -0.58 10.93
C THR A 66 7.02 -1.76 11.36
N ASP A 67 7.33 -2.65 10.44
CA ASP A 67 8.17 -3.82 10.59
C ASP A 67 9.18 -3.91 9.44
N GLU A 68 10.30 -4.61 9.67
CA GLU A 68 11.34 -4.78 8.65
C GLU A 68 10.93 -5.73 7.52
N GLU A 69 9.90 -6.55 7.75
CA GLU A 69 9.38 -7.53 6.78
C GLU A 69 8.34 -6.91 5.83
N ASN A 70 7.94 -5.65 6.02
CA ASN A 70 6.90 -4.98 5.24
C ASN A 70 5.57 -5.77 5.22
N THR A 71 5.15 -6.24 6.38
CA THR A 71 3.88 -6.95 6.58
C THR A 71 2.88 -6.15 7.42
N GLU A 72 3.36 -5.20 8.24
CA GLU A 72 2.55 -4.37 9.14
C GLU A 72 2.64 -2.89 8.76
N PHE A 73 1.48 -2.28 8.53
CA PHE A 73 1.40 -0.89 8.08
C PHE A 73 0.50 -0.05 8.98
N ILE A 74 0.84 1.22 9.14
CA ILE A 74 -0.03 2.23 9.78
C ILE A 74 -0.30 3.37 8.81
N VAL A 75 -1.45 4.02 8.98
CA VAL A 75 -1.81 5.21 8.20
C VAL A 75 -0.86 6.36 8.56
N ILE A 76 -0.32 7.02 7.54
CA ILE A 76 0.42 8.28 7.70
C ILE A 76 -0.60 9.41 7.78
N GLU A 77 -0.88 9.92 8.98
CA GLU A 77 -1.94 10.93 9.16
C GLU A 77 -1.73 12.16 8.25
N ASN A 78 -2.78 12.55 7.52
CA ASN A 78 -2.82 13.68 6.58
C ASN A 78 -1.97 13.54 5.31
N ASP A 79 -1.38 12.37 5.04
CA ASP A 79 -0.71 12.09 3.75
C ASP A 79 -1.71 11.61 2.69
N ILE A 80 -2.52 12.56 2.22
CA ILE A 80 -3.51 12.36 1.16
C ILE A 80 -2.92 12.80 -0.17
N SER A 81 -3.07 11.96 -1.19
CA SER A 81 -2.59 12.23 -2.54
C SER A 81 -3.66 11.87 -3.57
N VAL A 82 -3.58 12.51 -4.73
CA VAL A 82 -4.38 12.15 -5.92
C VAL A 82 -3.44 11.52 -6.94
N ILE A 83 -3.81 10.34 -7.44
CA ILE A 83 -3.02 9.59 -8.41
C ILE A 83 -3.87 9.22 -9.63
N ASP A 84 -3.19 8.96 -10.75
CA ASP A 84 -3.82 8.35 -11.92
C ASP A 84 -3.75 6.81 -11.80
N ILE A 85 -4.68 6.13 -12.47
CA ILE A 85 -4.71 4.67 -12.50
C ILE A 85 -3.41 4.02 -13.00
N SER A 86 -2.66 4.70 -13.86
CA SER A 86 -1.38 4.22 -14.38
C SER A 86 -0.27 4.14 -13.33
N ASP A 87 -0.48 4.76 -12.16
CA ASP A 87 0.39 4.69 -10.99
C ASP A 87 0.06 3.50 -10.08
N ILE A 88 -1.03 2.77 -10.33
CA ILE A 88 -1.38 1.57 -9.57
C ILE A 88 -0.58 0.37 -10.06
N VAL A 89 0.12 -0.29 -9.14
CA VAL A 89 0.85 -1.55 -9.39
C VAL A 89 -0.12 -2.73 -9.29
N GLY A 90 -1.01 -2.71 -8.31
CA GLY A 90 -2.01 -3.76 -8.12
C GLY A 90 -2.87 -3.51 -6.88
N LYS A 91 -3.98 -4.25 -6.81
CA LYS A 91 -4.87 -4.27 -5.66
C LYS A 91 -4.43 -5.36 -4.67
N LEU A 92 -4.24 -4.95 -3.43
CA LEU A 92 -3.81 -5.80 -2.34
C LEU A 92 -5.01 -6.56 -1.74
N PRO A 93 -4.81 -7.74 -1.13
CA PRO A 93 -5.85 -8.38 -0.34
C PRO A 93 -6.16 -7.52 0.89
N TYR A 94 -7.36 -7.68 1.45
CA TYR A 94 -7.70 -7.00 2.68
C TYR A 94 -6.81 -7.49 3.83
N PRO A 95 -6.14 -6.57 4.55
CA PRO A 95 -5.33 -6.92 5.70
C PRO A 95 -6.19 -7.28 6.92
N GLU A 96 -5.59 -7.97 7.88
CA GLU A 96 -6.15 -8.04 9.23
C GLU A 96 -5.94 -6.69 9.93
N LEU A 97 -7.01 -6.13 10.51
CA LEU A 97 -6.94 -4.89 11.27
C LEU A 97 -6.72 -5.19 12.75
N LYS A 98 -5.56 -4.79 13.27
CA LYS A 98 -5.18 -5.03 14.66
C LYS A 98 -4.94 -3.73 15.40
N LYS A 99 -5.63 -3.56 16.54
CA LYS A 99 -5.37 -2.41 17.41
C LYS A 99 -4.09 -2.63 18.21
N SER A 100 -3.16 -1.69 18.13
CA SER A 100 -1.95 -1.65 18.96
C SER A 100 -1.88 -0.31 19.68
N GLY A 101 -2.19 -0.30 20.98
CA GLY A 101 -2.33 0.93 21.76
C GLY A 101 -3.43 1.84 21.19
N ARG A 102 -3.05 3.03 20.71
CA ARG A 102 -3.96 3.99 20.07
C ARG A 102 -4.03 3.85 18.55
N GLN A 103 -3.10 3.12 17.93
CA GLN A 103 -3.01 3.00 16.49
C GLN A 103 -3.73 1.75 15.98
N LEU A 104 -4.30 1.87 14.78
CA LEU A 104 -4.84 0.74 14.03
C LEU A 104 -3.78 0.30 13.01
N LYS A 105 -3.32 -0.95 13.13
CA LYS A 105 -2.38 -1.57 12.20
C LYS A 105 -3.12 -2.40 11.16
N SER A 106 -2.65 -2.33 9.93
CA SER A 106 -3.05 -3.20 8.82
C SER A 106 -1.97 -4.26 8.63
N ILE A 107 -2.32 -5.53 8.84
CA ILE A 107 -1.41 -6.68 8.73
C ILE A 107 -1.74 -7.47 7.48
N PHE A 108 -0.86 -7.46 6.49
CA PHE A 108 -1.05 -8.20 5.25
C PHE A 108 -0.64 -9.68 5.42
N PRO A 109 -1.26 -10.60 4.66
CA PRO A 109 -0.97 -12.03 4.76
C PRO A 109 0.40 -12.44 4.18
N GLY A 110 1.21 -11.48 3.71
CA GLY A 110 2.53 -11.69 3.14
C GLY A 110 3.29 -10.36 2.96
N VAL A 111 4.56 -10.46 2.57
CA VAL A 111 5.46 -9.33 2.36
C VAL A 111 5.00 -8.49 1.18
N VAL A 112 4.73 -7.22 1.40
CA VAL A 112 4.39 -6.27 0.35
C VAL A 112 5.66 -5.66 -0.24
N ASP A 113 5.76 -5.61 -1.57
CA ASP A 113 6.89 -5.02 -2.30
C ASP A 113 6.83 -3.49 -2.27
N VAL A 114 7.12 -2.92 -1.10
CA VAL A 114 7.23 -1.47 -0.87
C VAL A 114 8.68 -0.99 -0.97
N PHE A 115 8.83 0.28 -1.35
CA PHE A 115 10.11 0.99 -1.34
C PHE A 115 9.81 2.43 -0.98
N GLU A 116 9.89 2.75 0.29
CA GLU A 116 9.47 4.02 0.85
C GLU A 116 10.63 5.03 0.85
N LYS A 117 10.30 6.32 0.76
CA LYS A 117 11.24 7.41 0.92
C LYS A 117 11.43 7.71 2.41
N PHE A 118 12.60 7.37 2.94
CA PHE A 118 13.08 7.76 4.27
C PHE A 118 13.54 9.23 4.32
#